data_AF-A0A1I0D7U3-F1
#
_entry.id   AF-A0A1I0D7U3-F1
#
_cell.length_a   1.000
_cell.length_b   1.000
_cell.length_c   1.000
_cell.angle_alpha   90.00
_cell.angle_beta   90.00
_cell.angle_gamma   90.00
#
_symmetry.space_group_name_H-M   'P 1'
#
loop_
_entity.id
_entity.type
_entity.pdbx_description
1 polymer ?
#
loop_
_entity_poly.entity_id
_entity_poly.type
_entity_poly.pdbx_seq_one_letter_code
_entity_poly.pdbx_strand_id
1 'polypeptide(L)'
;MNKKTLWFITGVATALQIDFARRNALTIRDSTAYQDGDLIEKADAVCGDAPKAYLDKYDVADIDFSGLESSDDDKPDKQTELTSKQIKALLAEKGIEFNANASKAELSKLLEETQQVEKQGASE
;
A
#
# COMPACT_ATOMS: atom_id res chain seq x y z
N MET A 1 -24.44 -23.83 5.82
CA MET A 1 -24.06 -23.45 4.44
C MET A 1 -22.76 -22.69 4.54
N ASN A 2 -21.67 -23.20 3.96
CA ASN A 2 -20.39 -22.48 3.98
C ASN A 2 -20.49 -21.36 2.95
N LYS A 3 -20.48 -20.10 3.42
CA LYS A 3 -20.40 -18.94 2.53
C LYS A 3 -19.06 -18.99 1.81
N LYS A 4 -19.10 -18.86 0.48
CA LYS A 4 -17.91 -18.88 -0.35
C LYS A 4 -17.62 -17.48 -0.85
N THR A 5 -16.59 -16.85 -0.28
CA THR A 5 -16.12 -15.54 -0.75
C THR A 5 -14.88 -15.73 -1.61
N LEU A 6 -14.92 -15.21 -2.84
CA LEU A 6 -13.77 -15.22 -3.73
C LEU A 6 -12.96 -13.95 -3.53
N TRP A 7 -11.69 -14.10 -3.20
CA TRP A 7 -10.76 -12.99 -3.09
C TRP A 7 -9.87 -12.96 -4.32
N PHE A 8 -10.04 -11.93 -5.14
CA PHE A 8 -9.27 -11.75 -6.35
C PHE A 8 -8.02 -10.94 -6.07
N ILE A 9 -6.88 -11.45 -6.53
CA ILE A 9 -5.57 -10.79 -6.49
C ILE A 9 -4.98 -10.79 -7.89
N THR A 10 -4.07 -9.85 -8.14
CA THR A 10 -3.26 -9.83 -9.35
C THR A 10 -1.93 -10.54 -9.07
N GLY A 11 -1.68 -11.67 -9.74
CA GLY A 11 -0.41 -12.39 -9.62
C GLY A 11 -0.40 -13.49 -8.56
N VAL A 12 0.80 -13.87 -8.13
CA VAL A 12 1.00 -15.04 -7.26
C VAL A 12 0.66 -14.71 -5.82
N ALA A 13 -0.20 -15.53 -5.21
CA ALA A 13 -0.56 -15.39 -3.80
C ALA A 13 0.65 -15.54 -2.87
N THR A 14 0.88 -14.57 -2.00
CA THR A 14 1.93 -14.64 -0.98
C THR A 14 1.51 -15.56 0.17
N ALA A 15 2.49 -16.05 0.94
CA ALA A 15 2.22 -16.91 2.09
C ALA A 15 1.29 -16.26 3.13
N LEU A 16 1.39 -14.93 3.31
CA LEU A 16 0.53 -14.16 4.20
C LEU A 16 -0.90 -14.09 3.67
N GLN A 17 -1.07 -13.82 2.37
CA GLN A 17 -2.39 -13.84 1.74
C GLN A 17 -3.05 -15.21 1.86
N ILE A 18 -2.30 -16.29 1.63
CA ILE A 18 -2.80 -17.67 1.76
C ILE A 18 -3.24 -17.96 3.20
N ASP A 19 -2.45 -17.57 4.20
CA ASP A 19 -2.78 -17.76 5.60
C ASP A 19 -4.01 -16.94 6.01
N PHE A 20 -4.09 -15.67 5.60
CA PHE A 20 -5.26 -14.82 5.86
C PHE A 20 -6.52 -15.35 5.20
N ALA A 21 -6.42 -15.82 3.94
CA ALA A 21 -7.54 -16.43 3.25
C ALA A 21 -8.04 -17.67 3.98
N ARG A 22 -7.14 -18.51 4.51
CA ARG A 22 -7.53 -19.66 5.34
C ARG A 22 -8.22 -19.22 6.63
N ARG A 23 -7.71 -18.20 7.32
CA ARG A 23 -8.30 -17.67 8.57
C ARG A 23 -9.69 -17.08 8.37
N ASN A 24 -9.91 -16.41 7.24
CA ASN A 24 -11.16 -15.74 6.90
C ASN A 24 -12.07 -16.57 5.97
N ALA A 25 -11.73 -17.85 5.73
CA ALA A 25 -12.45 -18.74 4.82
C ALA A 25 -12.66 -18.18 3.39
N LEU A 26 -11.66 -17.44 2.89
CA LEU A 26 -11.64 -16.87 1.53
C LEU A 26 -10.99 -17.85 0.55
N THR A 27 -11.42 -17.79 -0.70
CA THR A 27 -10.79 -18.53 -1.81
C THR A 27 -10.04 -17.55 -2.70
N ILE A 28 -8.71 -17.63 -2.71
CA ILE A 28 -7.88 -16.76 -3.55
C ILE A 28 -8.01 -17.18 -5.02
N ARG A 29 -8.24 -16.21 -5.90
CA ARG A 29 -8.24 -16.37 -7.35
C ARG A 29 -7.40 -15.29 -8.00
N ASP A 30 -6.75 -15.65 -9.10
CA ASP A 30 -6.06 -14.68 -9.93
C ASP A 30 -7.07 -13.98 -10.84
N SER A 31 -7.14 -12.65 -10.79
CA SER A 31 -8.07 -11.87 -11.61
C SER A 31 -7.71 -11.91 -13.10
N THR A 32 -6.43 -12.04 -13.41
CA THR A 32 -5.90 -12.03 -14.80
C THR A 32 -6.21 -13.32 -15.56
N ALA A 33 -6.54 -14.40 -14.84
CA ALA A 33 -6.96 -15.67 -15.41
C ALA A 33 -8.39 -15.65 -15.99
N TYR A 34 -9.17 -14.61 -15.74
CA TYR A 34 -10.55 -14.50 -16.20
C TYR A 34 -10.68 -13.47 -17.33
N GLN A 35 -11.39 -13.86 -18.39
CA GLN A 35 -11.65 -13.01 -19.55
C GLN A 35 -13.15 -12.74 -19.69
N ASP A 36 -13.50 -11.69 -20.44
CA ASP A 36 -14.89 -11.39 -20.77
C ASP A 36 -15.52 -12.57 -21.54
N GLY A 37 -16.63 -13.08 -21.01
CA GLY A 37 -17.30 -14.28 -21.53
C GLY A 37 -16.87 -15.61 -20.90
N ASP A 38 -15.88 -15.63 -20.00
CA ASP A 38 -15.50 -16.85 -19.27
C ASP A 38 -16.58 -17.30 -18.28
N LEU A 39 -16.56 -18.60 -17.93
CA LEU A 39 -17.50 -19.17 -16.97
C LEU A 39 -17.20 -18.66 -15.55
N ILE A 40 -18.13 -17.87 -15.04
CA ILE A 40 -18.05 -17.31 -13.69
C ILE A 40 -18.30 -18.41 -12.65
N GLU A 41 -17.35 -18.56 -11.73
CA GLU A 41 -17.46 -19.49 -10.61
C GLU A 41 -18.56 -19.04 -9.64
N LYS A 42 -19.32 -20.00 -9.10
CA LYS A 42 -20.35 -19.71 -8.08
C LYS A 42 -19.71 -19.25 -6.78
N ALA A 43 -20.13 -18.09 -6.30
CA ALA A 43 -19.72 -17.46 -5.06
C ALA A 43 -20.94 -16.87 -4.32
N ASP A 44 -20.78 -16.57 -3.04
CA ASP A 44 -21.73 -15.80 -2.24
C ASP A 44 -21.40 -14.30 -2.32
N ALA A 45 -20.10 -13.99 -2.30
CA ALA A 45 -19.56 -12.64 -2.41
C ALA A 45 -18.16 -12.66 -3.06
N VAL A 46 -17.69 -11.49 -3.47
CA VAL A 46 -16.35 -11.29 -4.05
C VAL A 46 -15.63 -10.13 -3.37
N CYS A 47 -14.31 -10.12 -3.37
CA CYS A 47 -13.52 -9.02 -2.81
C CYS A 47 -12.15 -8.90 -3.49
N GLY A 48 -11.46 -7.79 -3.22
CA GLY A 48 -10.17 -7.48 -3.85
C GLY A 48 -10.33 -7.00 -5.29
N ASP A 49 -9.42 -7.43 -6.16
CA ASP A 49 -9.35 -7.01 -7.56
C ASP A 49 -10.30 -7.84 -8.46
N ALA A 50 -11.58 -7.90 -8.07
CA ALA A 50 -12.54 -8.75 -8.75
C ALA A 50 -12.87 -8.25 -10.17
N PRO A 51 -12.89 -9.11 -11.19
CA PRO A 51 -13.23 -8.69 -12.54
C PRO A 51 -14.70 -8.22 -12.62
N LYS A 52 -14.97 -7.28 -13.53
CA LYS A 52 -16.28 -6.63 -13.67
C LYS A 52 -17.45 -7.61 -13.77
N ALA A 53 -17.24 -8.75 -14.44
CA ALA A 53 -18.25 -9.80 -14.58
C ALA A 53 -18.70 -10.40 -13.23
N TYR A 54 -17.80 -10.47 -12.24
CA TYR A 54 -18.14 -10.90 -10.88
C TYR A 54 -18.79 -9.78 -10.07
N LEU A 55 -18.29 -8.54 -10.21
CA LEU A 55 -18.86 -7.36 -9.55
C LEU A 55 -20.31 -7.07 -9.98
N ASP A 56 -20.68 -7.42 -11.20
CA ASP A 56 -22.05 -7.27 -11.72
C ASP A 56 -23.01 -8.34 -11.16
N LYS A 57 -22.48 -9.51 -10.74
CA LYS A 57 -23.29 -10.67 -10.32
C LYS A 57 -23.28 -10.95 -8.82
N TYR A 58 -22.26 -10.52 -8.11
CA TYR A 58 -22.06 -10.82 -6.70
C TYR A 58 -21.80 -9.55 -5.89
N ASP A 59 -22.17 -9.61 -4.62
CA ASP A 59 -21.91 -8.54 -3.67
C ASP A 59 -20.42 -8.47 -3.32
N VAL A 60 -19.93 -7.26 -3.05
CA VAL A 60 -18.54 -7.05 -2.64
C VAL A 60 -18.44 -7.21 -1.14
N ALA A 61 -17.77 -8.28 -0.69
CA ALA A 61 -17.53 -8.51 0.72
C ALA A 61 -16.59 -7.44 1.28
N ASP A 62 -17.08 -6.72 2.29
CA ASP A 62 -16.26 -5.82 3.10
C ASP A 62 -15.35 -6.65 4.01
N ILE A 63 -14.08 -6.74 3.63
CA ILE A 63 -13.05 -7.49 4.35
C ILE A 63 -11.88 -6.55 4.59
N ASP A 64 -11.47 -6.47 5.85
CA ASP A 64 -10.30 -5.68 6.24
C ASP A 64 -9.01 -6.39 5.85
N PHE A 65 -8.34 -5.87 4.82
CA PHE A 65 -7.03 -6.33 4.37
C PHE A 65 -5.87 -5.54 4.99
N SER A 66 -6.12 -4.63 5.94
CA SER A 66 -5.09 -3.77 6.54
C SER A 66 -3.92 -4.56 7.14
N GLY A 67 -4.17 -5.78 7.64
CA GLY A 67 -3.15 -6.66 8.23
C GLY A 67 -2.31 -7.46 7.23
N LEU A 68 -2.55 -7.30 5.93
CA LEU A 68 -1.93 -8.07 4.85
C LEU A 68 -0.91 -7.29 4.03
N GLU A 69 -0.63 -6.04 4.39
CA GLU A 69 0.36 -5.20 3.71
C GLU A 69 1.76 -5.80 3.83
N SER A 70 2.11 -6.66 2.88
CA SER A 70 3.47 -6.91 2.45
C SER A 70 3.59 -6.30 1.06
N SER A 71 4.26 -5.16 1.03
CA SER A 71 4.92 -4.48 -0.07
C SER A 71 4.99 -5.21 -1.42
N ASP A 72 3.89 -5.25 -2.17
CA ASP A 72 3.93 -5.33 -3.64
C ASP A 72 3.47 -3.98 -4.21
N ASP A 73 4.36 -3.01 -4.01
CA ASP A 73 4.39 -1.72 -4.70
C ASP A 73 4.96 -1.96 -6.11
N ASP A 74 4.13 -2.44 -7.04
CA ASP A 74 4.31 -2.15 -8.47
C ASP A 74 3.35 -1.02 -8.86
N LYS A 75 3.54 0.11 -8.18
CA LYS A 75 3.42 1.45 -8.75
C LYS A 75 4.56 2.27 -8.16
N PRO A 76 5.48 2.82 -8.97
CA PRO A 76 6.48 3.72 -8.42
C PRO A 76 5.76 4.94 -7.83
N ASP A 77 6.34 5.50 -6.77
CA ASP A 77 5.91 6.71 -6.07
C ASP A 77 4.90 6.53 -4.93
N LYS A 78 5.37 6.02 -3.78
CA LYS A 78 5.63 6.86 -2.58
C LYS A 78 5.86 5.99 -1.35
N GLN A 79 7.11 5.55 -1.17
CA GLN A 79 7.63 5.29 0.17
C GLN A 79 8.77 6.27 0.44
N THR A 80 8.40 7.37 1.10
CA THR A 80 9.13 8.07 2.18
C THR A 80 10.62 7.76 2.37
N GLU A 81 11.42 8.07 1.36
CA GLU A 81 12.75 8.61 1.55
C GLU A 81 12.75 9.96 0.86
N LEU A 82 12.59 11.06 1.61
CA LEU A 82 12.93 12.39 1.09
C LEU A 82 14.33 12.23 0.47
N THR A 83 14.40 12.30 -0.87
CA THR A 83 15.67 12.10 -1.55
C THR A 83 16.61 13.20 -1.07
N SER A 84 17.91 12.96 -1.07
CA SER A 84 18.90 13.96 -0.66
C SER A 84 18.67 15.30 -1.39
N LYS A 85 18.12 15.29 -2.60
CA LYS A 85 17.68 16.48 -3.33
C LYS A 85 16.50 17.22 -2.68
N GLN A 86 15.48 16.49 -2.20
CA GLN A 86 14.32 17.08 -1.51
C GLN A 86 14.68 17.60 -0.12
N ILE A 87 15.52 16.88 0.64
CA ILE A 87 16.00 17.35 1.95
C ILE A 87 16.77 18.67 1.79
N LYS A 88 17.65 18.76 0.79
CA LYS A 88 18.38 19.99 0.45
C LYS A 88 17.43 21.13 0.05
N ALA A 89 16.40 20.84 -0.74
CA ALA A 89 15.42 21.86 -1.13
C ALA A 89 14.65 22.41 0.07
N LEU A 90 14.23 21.55 1.01
CA LEU A 90 13.53 21.96 2.23
C LEU A 90 14.44 22.75 3.18
N LEU A 91 15.70 22.32 3.34
CA LEU A 91 16.68 23.08 4.11
C LEU A 91 16.94 24.46 3.49
N ALA A 92 17.07 24.55 2.17
CA ALA A 92 17.24 25.82 1.45
C ALA A 92 16.00 26.71 1.56
N GLU A 93 14.80 26.15 1.44
CA GLU A 93 13.53 26.87 1.59
C GLU A 93 13.37 27.45 2.99
N LYS A 94 13.85 26.73 4.00
CA LYS A 94 13.90 27.17 5.39
C LYS A 94 15.07 28.14 5.69
N GLY A 95 15.90 28.46 4.69
CA GLY A 95 17.06 29.34 4.85
C GLY A 95 18.19 28.73 5.68
N ILE A 96 18.22 27.40 5.83
CA ILE A 96 19.23 26.67 6.60
C ILE A 96 20.40 26.37 5.66
N GLU A 97 21.59 26.84 6.00
CA GLU A 97 22.80 26.51 5.26
C GLU A 97 23.20 25.04 5.51
N PHE A 98 23.28 24.27 4.44
CA PHE A 98 23.74 22.89 4.48
C PHE A 98 24.88 22.67 3.49
N ASN A 99 25.77 21.73 3.81
CA ASN A 99 26.86 21.39 2.89
C ASN A 99 26.32 20.54 1.72
N ALA A 100 26.55 20.97 0.48
CA ALA A 100 26.12 20.24 -0.70
C ALA A 100 26.76 18.84 -0.84
N ASN A 101 27.91 18.61 -0.20
CA ASN A 101 28.59 17.32 -0.09
C ASN A 101 28.20 16.54 1.19
N ALA A 102 27.30 17.07 2.02
CA ALA A 102 26.81 16.33 3.18
C ALA A 102 26.09 15.05 2.75
N SER A 103 26.37 13.98 3.48
CA SER A 103 25.69 12.70 3.32
C SER A 103 24.21 12.84 3.64
N LYS A 104 23.39 11.98 3.04
CA LYS A 104 21.93 11.97 3.25
C LYS A 104 21.55 11.99 4.73
N ALA A 105 22.25 11.21 5.56
CA ALA A 105 22.05 11.13 7.00
C ALA A 105 22.19 12.49 7.72
N GLU A 106 23.22 13.26 7.37
CA GLU A 106 23.48 14.58 7.95
C GLU A 106 22.39 15.58 7.56
N LEU A 107 21.98 15.56 6.29
CA LEU A 107 20.93 16.44 5.79
C LEU A 107 19.58 16.15 6.46
N SER A 108 19.22 14.87 6.61
CA SER A 108 17.99 14.48 7.31
C SER A 108 18.02 14.89 8.78
N LYS A 109 19.18 14.78 9.43
CA LYS A 109 19.34 15.15 10.84
C LYS A 109 19.20 16.66 11.05
N LEU A 110 19.80 17.48 10.19
CA LEU A 110 19.64 18.94 10.19
C LEU A 110 18.17 19.37 9.98
N LEU A 111 17.48 18.70 9.07
CA LEU A 111 16.08 18.99 8.77
C LEU A 111 15.14 18.58 9.92
N GLU A 112 15.44 17.47 10.59
CA GLU A 112 14.70 17.03 11.78
C GLU A 112 14.97 17.91 12.99
N GLU A 113 16.24 18.25 13.26
CA GLU A 113 16.65 19.16 14.33
C GLU A 113 15.98 20.53 14.18
N THR A 114 15.98 21.09 12.97
CA THR A 114 15.33 22.38 12.72
C THR A 114 13.82 22.33 12.90
N GLN A 115 13.17 21.24 12.45
CA GLN A 115 11.74 21.04 12.68
C GLN A 115 11.39 20.86 14.16
N GLN A 116 12.28 20.26 14.96
CA GLN A 116 12.08 20.15 16.40
C GLN A 116 12.28 21.49 17.11
N VAL A 117 13.26 22.29 16.68
CA VAL A 117 13.50 23.64 17.21
C VAL A 117 12.33 24.58 16.92
N GLU A 118 11.77 24.57 15.69
CA GLU A 118 10.58 25.38 15.37
C GLU A 118 9.35 24.98 16.20
N LYS A 119 9.20 23.70 16.57
CA LYS A 119 8.09 23.24 17.42
C LYS A 119 8.23 23.62 18.89
N GLN A 120 9.44 23.87 19.38
CA GLN A 120 9.69 24.25 20.78
C GLN A 120 9.76 25.76 20.99
N GLY A 121 9.98 26.56 19.95
CA GLY A 121 10.02 28.04 20.03
C GLY A 121 8.67 28.75 19.91
N ALA A 122 7.56 28.04 19.65
CA ALA A 122 6.22 28.63 19.51
C ALA A 122 5.38 28.55 20.80
N SER A 123 6.04 28.37 21.95
CA SER A 123 5.41 28.34 23.28
C SER A 123 6.27 29.12 24.26
N GLU A 124 6.44 30.41 24.00
CA GLU A 124 6.88 31.38 25.00
C GLU A 124 5.93 32.57 25.03
#